data_AF-A0A1G0GIB2-F1
#
_entry.id   AF-A0A1G0GIB2-F1
#
_cell.length_a   1.000
_cell.length_b   1.000
_cell.length_c   1.000
_cell.angle_alpha   90.00
_cell.angle_beta   90.00
_cell.angle_gamma   90.00
#
_symmetry.space_group_name_H-M   'P 1'
#
loop_
_entity.id
_entity.type
_entity.pdbx_description
1 polymer ?
#
loop_
_entity_poly.entity_id
_entity_poly.type
_entity_poly.pdbx_seq_one_letter_code
_entity_poly.pdbx_strand_id
1 'polypeptide(L)'
;MAIRDIFKFSRKTFLYPSGWIDLEFLKDQNKTIWSILRSLVTAPTPVYEETFEQAMARLGLKEEDIQHSALRFRLYAIFFLVLSLASLIYSIYLLIHYVTLLGFLLGLGVTGLFLAQAFKYDFWAFQIRRRKLGATVQEWKRSILGGAEGRK
;
A
#
# COMPACT_ATOMS: atom_id res chain seq x y z
N MET A 1 40.64 -6.26 38.51
CA MET A 1 41.13 -5.59 37.27
C MET A 1 40.11 -5.84 36.17
N ALA A 2 39.02 -5.06 36.08
CA ALA A 2 37.92 -5.33 35.12
C ALA A 2 37.03 -4.11 34.78
N ILE A 3 37.49 -2.88 35.03
CA ILE A 3 36.70 -1.65 34.73
C ILE A 3 37.17 -1.01 33.41
N ARG A 4 38.42 -1.25 33.00
CA ARG A 4 39.02 -0.65 31.80
C ARG A 4 38.51 -1.24 30.48
N ASP A 5 37.99 -2.47 30.49
CA ASP A 5 37.50 -3.13 29.28
C ASP A 5 36.04 -2.77 28.94
N ILE A 6 35.23 -2.42 29.95
CA ILE A 6 33.85 -1.94 29.76
C ILE A 6 33.84 -0.60 29.00
N PHE A 7 34.76 0.31 29.33
CA PHE A 7 34.87 1.60 28.64
C PHE A 7 35.47 1.50 27.23
N LYS A 8 36.26 0.45 26.92
CA LYS A 8 36.79 0.22 25.56
C LYS A 8 35.72 -0.29 24.60
N PHE A 9 34.75 -1.06 25.08
CA PHE A 9 33.64 -1.58 24.26
C PHE A 9 32.68 -0.47 23.81
N SER A 10 32.46 0.54 24.67
CA SER A 10 31.50 1.62 24.41
C SER A 10 31.83 2.50 23.19
N ARG A 11 33.10 2.84 22.95
CA ARG A 11 33.48 3.78 21.86
C ARG A 11 33.48 3.16 20.47
N LYS A 12 33.87 1.90 20.35
CA LYS A 12 33.86 1.19 19.05
C LYS A 12 32.47 0.75 18.65
N THR A 13 31.59 0.43 19.59
CA THR A 13 30.21 0.09 19.23
C THR A 13 29.47 1.36 18.77
N PHE A 14 29.51 2.47 19.50
CA PHE A 14 28.76 3.69 19.15
C PHE A 14 29.12 4.38 17.82
N LEU A 15 30.33 4.19 17.29
CA LEU A 15 30.82 4.90 16.09
C LEU A 15 30.81 4.07 14.80
N TYR A 16 30.24 2.85 14.82
CA TYR A 16 30.04 2.03 13.62
C TYR A 16 28.56 1.98 13.25
N PRO A 17 28.03 2.98 12.53
CA PRO A 17 26.62 3.02 12.14
C PRO A 17 26.19 1.79 11.33
N SER A 18 27.09 1.17 10.58
CA SER A 18 26.85 -0.09 9.85
C SER A 18 26.67 -1.33 10.73
N GLY A 19 27.09 -1.29 12.00
CA GLY A 19 26.88 -2.39 12.95
C GLY A 19 25.57 -2.28 13.75
N TRP A 20 24.94 -1.09 13.77
CA TRP A 20 23.67 -0.83 14.46
C TRP A 20 22.52 -0.82 13.47
N ILE A 21 22.77 -0.26 12.30
CA ILE A 21 21.89 -0.23 11.17
C ILE A 21 22.49 -1.25 10.22
N ASP A 22 21.94 -2.46 10.25
CA ASP A 22 22.28 -3.48 9.27
C ASP A 22 21.89 -2.97 7.87
N LEU A 23 22.85 -2.30 7.23
CA LEU A 23 22.68 -1.62 5.96
C LEU A 23 22.41 -2.63 4.85
N GLU A 24 22.91 -3.86 4.99
CA GLU A 24 22.65 -4.96 4.07
C GLU A 24 21.18 -5.37 4.18
N PHE A 25 20.67 -5.54 5.39
CA PHE A 25 19.26 -5.79 5.65
C PHE A 25 18.34 -4.66 5.15
N LEU A 26 18.69 -3.39 5.37
CA LEU A 26 17.92 -2.27 4.82
C LEU A 26 17.96 -2.21 3.29
N LYS A 27 19.10 -2.53 2.68
CA LYS A 27 19.25 -2.56 1.22
C LYS A 27 18.39 -3.66 0.60
N ASP A 28 18.34 -4.83 1.20
CA ASP A 28 17.53 -5.95 0.70
C ASP A 28 16.03 -5.78 0.99
N GLN A 29 15.67 -5.18 2.13
CA GLN A 29 14.28 -4.76 2.36
C GLN A 29 13.84 -3.67 1.38
N ASN A 30 14.70 -2.68 1.09
CA ASN A 30 14.36 -1.62 0.14
C ASN A 30 14.15 -2.17 -1.28
N LYS A 31 14.94 -3.17 -1.71
CA LYS A 31 14.68 -3.89 -2.98
C LYS A 31 13.32 -4.59 -2.98
N THR A 32 12.94 -5.23 -1.88
CA THR A 32 11.64 -5.91 -1.75
C THR A 32 10.48 -4.90 -1.80
N ILE A 33 10.58 -3.81 -1.04
CA ILE A 33 9.60 -2.71 -1.06
C ILE A 33 9.50 -2.11 -2.46
N TRP A 34 10.63 -1.89 -3.13
CA TRP A 34 10.66 -1.37 -4.49
C TRP A 34 10.05 -2.34 -5.51
N SER A 35 10.29 -3.64 -5.37
CA SER A 35 9.69 -4.68 -6.21
C SER A 35 8.17 -4.73 -6.06
N ILE A 36 7.66 -4.64 -4.83
CA ILE A 36 6.22 -4.59 -4.53
C ILE A 36 5.61 -3.30 -5.09
N LEU A 37 6.24 -2.15 -4.89
CA LEU A 37 5.78 -0.88 -5.47
C LEU A 37 5.77 -0.96 -7.01
N ARG A 38 6.82 -1.50 -7.61
CA ARG A 38 6.92 -1.64 -9.06
C ARG A 38 5.87 -2.61 -9.61
N SER A 39 5.56 -3.70 -8.93
CA SER A 39 4.51 -4.63 -9.34
C SER A 39 3.10 -4.05 -9.19
N LEU A 40 2.90 -3.16 -8.21
CA LEU A 40 1.64 -2.42 -8.06
C LEU A 40 1.44 -1.34 -9.13
N VAL A 41 2.52 -0.73 -9.64
CA VAL A 41 2.47 0.37 -10.61
C VAL A 41 2.58 -0.11 -12.06
N THR A 42 3.30 -1.20 -12.32
CA THR A 42 3.43 -1.75 -13.67
C THR A 42 2.20 -2.59 -13.98
N ALA A 43 1.26 -2.01 -14.74
CA ALA A 43 0.15 -2.78 -15.29
C ALA A 43 0.72 -3.92 -16.16
N PRO A 44 0.31 -5.19 -15.93
CA PRO A 44 0.72 -6.28 -16.81
C PRO A 44 0.24 -5.94 -18.22
N THR A 45 1.17 -5.89 -19.18
CA THR A 45 0.85 -5.70 -20.60
C THR A 45 -0.12 -6.80 -21.02
N PRO A 46 -1.37 -6.47 -21.41
CA PRO A 46 -2.35 -7.50 -21.74
C PRO A 46 -1.89 -8.24 -22.99
N VAL A 47 -1.71 -9.55 -22.87
CA VAL A 47 -1.44 -10.45 -24.00
C VAL A 47 -2.68 -10.54 -24.92
N TYR A 48 -3.85 -10.11 -24.43
CA TYR A 48 -5.12 -10.09 -25.14
C TYR A 48 -5.97 -8.91 -24.67
N GLU A 49 -6.38 -8.02 -25.56
CA GLU A 49 -7.39 -6.99 -25.27
C GLU A 49 -8.78 -7.63 -25.31
N GLU A 50 -9.23 -8.18 -24.18
CA GLU A 50 -10.61 -8.65 -24.06
C GLU A 50 -11.55 -7.51 -23.67
N THR A 51 -12.69 -7.45 -24.34
CA THR A 51 -13.78 -6.55 -23.95
C THR A 51 -14.44 -7.05 -22.66
N PHE A 52 -15.02 -6.13 -21.88
CA PHE A 52 -15.68 -6.46 -20.60
C PHE A 52 -16.77 -7.53 -20.76
N GLU A 53 -17.50 -7.51 -21.87
CA GLU A 53 -18.55 -8.51 -22.15
C GLU A 53 -18.00 -9.90 -22.48
N GLN A 54 -16.88 -9.99 -23.20
CA GLN A 54 -16.20 -11.27 -23.44
C GLN A 54 -15.65 -11.87 -22.14
N ALA A 55 -15.10 -11.04 -21.25
CA ALA A 55 -14.65 -11.49 -19.93
C ALA A 55 -15.82 -11.96 -19.05
N MET A 56 -16.96 -11.26 -19.10
CA MET A 56 -18.18 -11.63 -18.39
C MET A 56 -18.76 -12.96 -18.90
N ALA A 57 -18.79 -13.14 -20.22
CA ALA A 57 -19.23 -14.39 -20.85
C ALA A 57 -18.31 -15.57 -20.51
N ARG A 58 -16.99 -15.36 -20.47
CA ARG A 58 -16.02 -16.40 -20.05
C ARG A 58 -16.16 -16.78 -18.58
N LEU A 59 -16.35 -15.79 -17.71
CA LEU A 59 -16.42 -15.99 -16.25
C LEU A 59 -17.81 -16.40 -15.77
N GLY A 60 -18.83 -16.41 -16.64
CA GLY A 60 -20.20 -16.78 -16.29
C GLY A 60 -20.83 -15.86 -15.24
N LEU A 61 -20.38 -14.61 -15.15
CA LEU A 61 -20.83 -13.66 -14.14
C LEU A 61 -22.16 -13.04 -14.55
N LYS A 62 -23.13 -13.04 -13.65
CA LYS A 62 -24.38 -12.27 -13.82
C LYS A 62 -24.11 -10.81 -13.49
N GLU A 63 -24.80 -9.91 -14.20
CA GLU A 63 -24.68 -8.46 -14.02
C GLU A 63 -24.95 -8.02 -12.56
N GLU A 64 -25.87 -8.72 -11.89
CA GLU A 64 -26.26 -8.49 -10.50
C GLU A 64 -25.08 -8.74 -9.53
N ASP A 65 -24.34 -9.82 -9.73
CA ASP A 65 -23.20 -10.21 -8.89
C ASP A 65 -22.04 -9.22 -9.01
N ILE A 66 -21.87 -8.61 -10.18
CA ILE A 66 -20.86 -7.59 -10.46
C ILE A 66 -21.15 -6.32 -9.68
N GLN A 67 -22.40 -5.87 -9.66
CA GLN A 67 -22.82 -4.68 -8.90
C GLN A 67 -22.67 -4.88 -7.40
N HIS A 68 -23.07 -6.04 -6.88
CA HIS A 68 -22.85 -6.39 -5.48
C HIS A 68 -21.37 -6.43 -5.10
N SER A 69 -20.52 -6.96 -5.98
CA SER A 69 -19.08 -7.01 -5.78
C SER A 69 -18.45 -5.61 -5.76
N ALA A 70 -18.89 -4.70 -6.63
CA ALA A 70 -18.42 -3.31 -6.65
C ALA A 70 -18.72 -2.56 -5.35
N LEU A 71 -19.91 -2.78 -4.77
CA LEU A 71 -20.28 -2.21 -3.48
C LEU A 71 -19.41 -2.78 -2.35
N ARG A 72 -19.17 -4.09 -2.34
CA ARG A 72 -18.29 -4.74 -1.36
C ARG A 72 -16.85 -4.23 -1.45
N PHE A 73 -16.30 -4.09 -2.65
CA PHE A 73 -14.95 -3.54 -2.81
C PHE A 73 -14.83 -2.11 -2.31
N ARG A 74 -15.85 -1.28 -2.53
CA ARG A 74 -15.86 0.07 -1.96
C ARG A 74 -15.91 0.08 -0.43
N LEU A 75 -16.70 -0.82 0.17
CA LEU A 75 -16.73 -0.99 1.63
C LEU A 75 -15.37 -1.42 2.17
N TYR A 76 -14.69 -2.36 1.50
CA TYR A 76 -13.33 -2.76 1.87
C TYR A 76 -12.32 -1.63 1.72
N ALA A 77 -12.41 -0.83 0.66
CA ALA A 77 -11.55 0.33 0.48
C ALA A 77 -11.68 1.32 1.66
N ILE A 78 -12.92 1.63 2.05
CA ILE A 78 -13.20 2.52 3.20
C ILE A 78 -12.69 1.89 4.50
N PHE A 79 -12.92 0.58 4.70
CA PHE A 79 -12.46 -0.13 5.89
C PHE A 79 -10.92 -0.06 6.03
N PHE A 80 -10.18 -0.35 4.96
CA PHE A 80 -8.72 -0.24 4.98
C PHE A 80 -8.23 1.20 5.13
N LEU A 81 -8.97 2.19 4.60
CA LEU A 81 -8.67 3.60 4.82
C LEU A 81 -8.80 3.97 6.30
N VAL A 82 -9.90 3.56 6.96
CA VAL A 82 -10.11 3.81 8.40
C VAL A 82 -9.03 3.13 9.24
N LEU A 83 -8.67 1.88 8.91
CA LEU A 83 -7.55 1.19 9.55
C LEU A 83 -6.22 1.91 9.36
N SER A 84 -5.95 2.43 8.16
CA SER A 84 -4.73 3.21 7.90
C SER A 84 -4.69 4.47 8.75
N LEU A 85 -5.82 5.16 8.92
CA LEU A 85 -5.92 6.36 9.73
C LEU A 85 -5.70 6.05 11.21
N ALA A 86 -6.33 4.98 11.72
CA ALA A 86 -6.13 4.52 13.09
C ALA A 86 -4.66 4.14 13.36
N SER A 87 -4.04 3.41 12.44
CA SER A 87 -2.63 3.04 12.49
C SER A 87 -1.72 4.28 12.48
N LEU A 88 -2.01 5.28 11.65
CA LEU A 88 -1.24 6.51 11.57
C LEU A 88 -1.32 7.31 12.88
N ILE A 89 -2.52 7.48 13.44
CA ILE A 89 -2.73 8.16 14.71
C ILE A 89 -1.96 7.45 15.82
N TYR A 90 -2.04 6.12 15.88
CA TYR A 90 -1.30 5.33 16.86
C TYR A 90 0.22 5.46 16.71
N SER A 91 0.71 5.51 15.46
CA SER A 91 2.13 5.72 15.18
C SER A 91 2.62 7.08 15.67
N ILE A 92 1.82 8.13 15.47
CA ILE A 92 2.11 9.49 15.96
C ILE A 92 2.09 9.52 17.50
N TYR A 93 1.10 8.85 18.12
CA TYR A 93 1.03 8.72 19.57
C TYR A 93 2.30 8.08 20.14
N LEU A 94 2.79 7.02 19.52
CA LEU A 94 4.02 6.32 19.93
C LEU A 94 5.26 7.23 19.82
N LEU A 95 5.31 8.09 18.80
CA LEU A 95 6.38 9.06 18.62
C LEU A 95 6.38 10.12 19.71
N ILE A 96 5.22 10.68 20.05
CA ILE A 96 5.10 11.77 21.03
C ILE A 96 5.32 11.27 22.46
N HIS A 97 4.73 10.12 22.83
CA HIS A 97 4.79 9.64 24.22
C HIS A 97 6.05 8.86 24.56
N TYR A 98 6.60 8.09 23.61
CA TYR A 98 7.72 7.18 23.88
C TYR A 98 9.00 7.57 23.14
N VAL A 99 8.99 8.66 22.36
CA VAL A 99 10.13 9.17 21.57
C VAL A 99 10.81 8.06 20.75
N THR A 100 10.03 7.05 20.36
CA THR A 100 10.55 5.84 19.72
C THR A 100 10.42 5.99 18.20
N LEU A 101 11.47 6.52 17.58
CA LEU A 101 11.52 6.74 16.13
C LEU A 101 11.33 5.44 15.33
N LEU A 102 11.84 4.31 15.83
CA LEU A 102 11.70 3.00 15.19
C LEU A 102 10.24 2.52 15.16
N GLY A 103 9.50 2.73 16.25
CA GLY A 103 8.08 2.38 16.35
C GLY A 103 7.22 3.23 15.41
N PHE A 104 7.56 4.52 15.26
CA PHE A 104 6.94 5.40 14.28
C PHE A 104 7.19 4.93 12.83
N LEU A 105 8.43 4.55 12.49
CA LEU A 105 8.75 4.04 11.16
C LEU A 105 8.05 2.72 10.84
N LEU A 106 7.98 1.78 11.80
CA LEU A 106 7.23 0.54 11.63
C LEU A 106 5.74 0.80 11.44
N GLY A 107 5.16 1.70 12.25
CA GLY A 107 3.77 2.10 12.15
C GLY A 107 3.44 2.83 10.83
N LEU A 108 4.37 3.64 10.31
CA LEU A 108 4.28 4.20 8.95
C LEU A 108 4.30 3.11 7.88
N GLY A 109 5.13 2.07 8.04
CA GLY A 109 5.14 0.91 7.14
C GLY A 109 3.79 0.20 7.09
N VAL A 110 3.19 -0.08 8.26
CA VAL A 110 1.86 -0.69 8.37
C VAL A 110 0.78 0.20 7.76
N THR A 111 0.84 1.50 8.01
CA THR A 111 -0.07 2.50 7.41
C THR A 111 0.03 2.49 5.89
N GLY A 112 1.24 2.43 5.34
CA GLY A 112 1.49 2.33 3.91
C GLY A 112 0.90 1.06 3.29
N LEU A 113 1.00 -0.09 3.97
CA LEU A 113 0.39 -1.35 3.54
C LEU A 113 -1.14 -1.24 3.48
N PHE A 114 -1.77 -0.65 4.50
CA PHE A 114 -3.23 -0.45 4.50
C PHE A 114 -3.67 0.52 3.41
N LEU A 115 -2.93 1.61 3.17
CA LEU A 115 -3.21 2.53 2.07
C LEU A 115 -3.08 1.85 0.69
N ALA A 116 -2.08 1.00 0.50
CA ALA A 116 -1.93 0.24 -0.74
C ALA A 116 -3.14 -0.69 -0.98
N GLN A 117 -3.64 -1.36 0.07
CA GLN A 117 -4.85 -2.17 -0.04
C GLN A 117 -6.09 -1.32 -0.31
N ALA A 118 -6.26 -0.21 0.39
CA ALA A 118 -7.38 0.71 0.17
C ALA A 118 -7.43 1.20 -1.28
N PHE A 119 -6.28 1.61 -1.83
CA PHE A 119 -6.14 1.98 -3.24
C PHE A 119 -6.52 0.85 -4.18
N LYS A 120 -6.01 -0.38 -3.94
CA LYS A 120 -6.31 -1.55 -4.79
C LYS A 120 -7.82 -1.82 -4.87
N TYR A 121 -8.51 -1.82 -3.74
CA TYR A 121 -9.96 -2.08 -3.71
C TYR A 121 -10.78 -0.95 -4.32
N ASP A 122 -10.38 0.31 -4.10
CA ASP A 122 -11.05 1.45 -4.72
C ASP A 122 -10.87 1.44 -6.25
N PHE A 123 -9.67 1.09 -6.72
CA PHE A 123 -9.35 0.96 -8.13
C PHE A 123 -10.15 -0.17 -8.80
N TRP A 124 -10.30 -1.33 -8.16
CA TRP A 124 -11.17 -2.40 -8.66
C TRP A 124 -12.65 -1.99 -8.74
N ALA A 125 -13.15 -1.28 -7.72
CA ALA A 125 -14.51 -0.74 -7.76
C ALA A 125 -14.69 0.26 -8.93
N PHE A 126 -13.67 1.06 -9.22
CA PHE A 126 -13.66 1.98 -10.36
C PHE A 126 -13.68 1.25 -11.71
N GLN A 127 -12.84 0.21 -11.89
CA GLN A 127 -12.80 -0.58 -13.12
C GLN A 127 -14.15 -1.25 -13.41
N ILE A 128 -14.80 -1.80 -12.38
CA ILE A 128 -16.12 -2.43 -12.52
C ILE A 128 -17.17 -1.39 -12.92
N ARG A 129 -17.17 -0.20 -12.31
CA ARG A 129 -18.13 0.87 -12.63
C ARG A 129 -17.98 1.40 -14.06
N ARG A 130 -16.74 1.53 -14.55
CA ARG A 130 -16.46 2.02 -15.90
C ARG A 130 -16.58 0.93 -16.97
N ARG A 131 -16.75 -0.34 -16.60
CA ARG A 131 -16.78 -1.52 -17.50
C ARG A 131 -15.59 -1.53 -18.48
N LYS A 132 -14.42 -1.09 -18.01
CA LYS A 132 -13.18 -1.05 -18.80
C LYS A 132 -12.07 -1.81 -18.08
N LEU A 133 -11.62 -2.88 -18.72
CA LEU A 133 -10.42 -3.60 -18.35
C LEU A 133 -9.22 -2.78 -18.86
N GLY A 134 -8.30 -2.36 -17.98
CA GLY A 134 -7.13 -1.56 -18.36
C GLY A 134 -7.24 -0.04 -18.16
N ALA A 135 -8.18 0.45 -17.34
CA ALA A 135 -8.23 1.88 -17.00
C ALA A 135 -6.90 2.36 -16.37
N THR A 136 -6.46 3.58 -16.69
CA THR A 136 -5.16 4.09 -16.20
C THR A 136 -5.32 4.75 -14.82
N VAL A 137 -4.28 4.72 -13.97
CA VAL A 137 -4.28 5.41 -12.66
C VAL A 137 -4.58 6.91 -12.79
N GLN A 138 -4.18 7.54 -13.91
CA GLN A 138 -4.53 8.93 -14.23
C GLN A 138 -6.04 9.14 -14.39
N GLU A 139 -6.75 8.21 -15.04
CA GLU A 139 -8.20 8.27 -15.20
C GLU A 139 -8.92 8.07 -13.87
N TRP A 140 -8.43 7.16 -13.04
CA TRP A 140 -8.91 6.96 -11.67
C TRP A 140 -8.78 8.24 -10.84
N LYS A 141 -7.59 8.86 -10.83
CA LYS A 141 -7.35 10.11 -10.09
C LYS A 141 -8.27 11.24 -10.58
N ARG A 142 -8.45 11.36 -11.89
CA ARG A 142 -9.38 12.34 -12.49
C ARG A 142 -10.83 12.05 -12.09
N SER A 143 -11.22 10.78 -11.94
CA SER A 143 -12.57 10.43 -11.50
C SER A 143 -12.87 10.81 -10.04
N ILE A 144 -11.84 10.82 -9.19
CA ILE A 144 -11.95 11.22 -7.78
C ILE A 144 -11.93 12.75 -7.65
N LEU A 145 -11.01 13.43 -8.33
CA LEU A 145 -10.83 14.88 -8.23
C LEU A 145 -11.86 15.67 -9.06
N GLY A 146 -12.24 15.14 -10.22
CA GLY A 146 -13.21 15.75 -11.15
C GLY A 146 -14.63 15.24 -10.92
N GLY A 147 -15.01 14.96 -9.67
CA GLY A 147 -16.36 14.49 -9.34
C GLY A 147 -17.43 15.32 -10.06
N ALA A 148 -18.31 14.63 -10.80
CA ALA A 148 -19.51 15.15 -11.48
C ALA A 148 -19.44 15.51 -12.98
N GLU A 149 -18.79 14.70 -13.82
CA GLU A 149 -19.12 14.70 -15.26
C GLU A 149 -19.38 13.28 -15.77
N GLY A 150 -20.67 12.93 -15.89
CA GLY A 150 -21.12 11.71 -16.56
C GLY A 150 -22.02 10.79 -15.72
N ARG A 151 -23.12 11.31 -15.15
CA ARG A 151 -24.40 10.60 -15.26
C ARG A 151 -24.91 10.90 -16.67
N LYS A 152 -24.81 9.95 -17.57
CA LYS A 152 -25.76 9.82 -18.67
C LYS A 152 -26.56 8.57 -18.38
#